data_AF-A0A8D8VV18-F1
#
_entry.id   AF-A0A8D8VV18-F1
#
_cell.length_a   1.000
_cell.length_b   1.000
_cell.length_c   1.000
_cell.angle_alpha   90.00
_cell.angle_beta   90.00
_cell.angle_gamma   90.00
#
_symmetry.space_group_name_H-M   'P 1'
#
loop_
_entity.id
_entity.type
_entity.pdbx_description
1 polymer ?
#
loop_
_entity_poly.entity_id
_entity_poly.type
_entity_poly.pdbx_seq_one_letter_code
_entity_poly.pdbx_strand_id
1 'polypeptide(L)'
;MLSVHKMMSEKGKDLIVVNNFKFRFHKSLAHGIKRWSCVEKKCKSFIKTDEFDCVLEFPKEHDHGLSFLPPTEVEDFFTDDLIPIMPNNDKIEKFCDYVLENYILPDSKFPPEMWAEYTATTTLCQFSHPCSSSQHI
;
A
#
# COMPACT_ATOMS: atom_id res chain seq x y z
N MET A 1 4.58 18.76 -7.21
CA MET A 1 3.32 18.25 -7.81
C MET A 1 3.27 16.77 -7.46
N LEU A 2 2.26 16.28 -6.74
CA LEU A 2 2.17 14.84 -6.49
C LEU A 2 1.82 14.14 -7.81
N SER A 3 2.60 13.14 -8.18
CA SER A 3 2.41 12.40 -9.42
C SER A 3 1.21 11.47 -9.29
N VAL A 4 0.21 11.67 -10.14
CA VAL A 4 -0.97 10.81 -10.24
C VAL A 4 -0.74 9.87 -11.41
N HIS A 5 -0.69 8.56 -11.14
CA HIS A 5 -0.59 7.55 -12.19
C HIS A 5 -1.92 6.84 -12.35
N LYS A 6 -2.33 6.62 -13.60
CA LYS A 6 -3.46 5.76 -13.91
C LYS A 6 -2.96 4.37 -14.27
N MET A 7 -3.68 3.36 -13.81
CA MET A 7 -3.48 1.98 -14.23
C MET A 7 -4.82 1.28 -14.40
N MET A 8 -4.84 0.18 -15.15
CA MET A 8 -6.02 -0.65 -15.32
C MET A 8 -5.90 -1.89 -14.44
N SER A 9 -6.96 -2.23 -13.71
CA SER A 9 -7.06 -3.50 -12.98
C SER A 9 -7.26 -4.68 -13.93
N GLU A 10 -7.00 -5.90 -13.46
CA GLU A 10 -7.27 -7.16 -14.18
C GLU A 10 -8.71 -7.27 -14.71
N LYS A 11 -9.65 -6.62 -14.03
CA LYS A 11 -11.08 -6.60 -14.40
C LYS A 11 -11.43 -5.47 -15.37
N GLY A 12 -10.44 -4.80 -15.96
CA GLY A 12 -10.63 -3.69 -16.91
C GLY A 12 -11.14 -2.40 -16.28
N LYS A 13 -11.04 -2.24 -14.95
CA LYS A 13 -11.47 -1.01 -14.25
C LYS A 13 -10.30 -0.10 -13.96
N ASP A 14 -10.50 1.20 -14.14
CA ASP A 14 -9.51 2.23 -13.83
C ASP A 14 -9.17 2.29 -12.34
N LEU A 15 -7.88 2.47 -12.06
CA LEU A 15 -7.31 2.76 -10.75
C LEU A 15 -6.44 4.01 -10.84
N ILE A 16 -6.44 4.77 -9.75
CA ILE A 16 -5.51 5.87 -9.53
C ILE A 16 -4.45 5.42 -8.51
N VAL A 17 -3.18 5.71 -8.78
CA VAL A 17 -2.06 5.47 -7.88
C VAL A 17 -1.48 6.82 -7.44
N VAL A 18 -1.43 7.03 -6.12
CA VAL A 18 -0.82 8.20 -5.48
C VAL A 18 -0.02 7.70 -4.29
N ASN A 19 1.25 8.09 -4.21
CA ASN A 19 2.17 7.68 -3.13
C ASN A 19 2.17 6.16 -2.91
N ASN A 20 2.24 5.38 -3.99
CA ASN A 20 2.21 3.91 -4.01
C ASN A 20 0.90 3.26 -3.51
N PHE A 21 -0.09 4.04 -3.09
CA PHE A 21 -1.41 3.53 -2.76
C PHE A 21 -2.34 3.54 -3.97
N LYS A 22 -3.04 2.42 -4.17
CA LYS A 22 -4.02 2.24 -5.25
C LYS A 22 -5.42 2.61 -4.76
N PHE A 23 -6.13 3.38 -5.56
CA PHE A 23 -7.49 3.83 -5.31
C PHE A 23 -8.41 3.38 -6.44
N ARG A 24 -9.53 2.76 -6.07
CA ARG A 24 -10.61 2.40 -6.99
C ARG A 24 -11.67 3.48 -7.04
N PHE A 25 -12.28 3.67 -8.20
CA PHE A 25 -13.45 4.54 -8.31
C PHE A 25 -14.55 4.06 -7.37
N HIS A 26 -15.11 4.97 -6.59
CA HIS A 26 -16.22 4.69 -5.69
C HIS A 26 -17.51 5.34 -6.19
N LYS A 27 -17.51 6.66 -6.40
CA LYS A 27 -18.67 7.40 -6.91
C LYS A 27 -18.32 8.79 -7.41
N SER A 28 -19.18 9.35 -8.25
CA SER A 28 -19.20 10.78 -8.57
C SER A 28 -19.91 11.58 -7.47
N LEU A 29 -19.49 12.82 -7.30
CA LEU A 29 -20.04 13.84 -6.40
C LEU A 29 -20.54 15.02 -7.25
N ALA A 30 -21.03 16.08 -6.60
CA ALA A 30 -21.42 17.31 -7.29
C ALA A 30 -20.23 17.94 -8.06
N HIS A 31 -20.55 18.74 -9.09
CA HIS A 31 -19.58 19.51 -9.86
C HIS A 31 -18.47 18.67 -10.53
N GLY A 32 -18.80 17.46 -11.01
CA GLY A 32 -17.85 16.62 -11.73
C GLY A 32 -16.77 15.95 -10.85
N ILE A 33 -16.81 16.17 -9.54
CA ILE A 33 -15.82 15.62 -8.62
C ILE A 33 -16.00 14.10 -8.51
N LYS A 34 -14.92 13.34 -8.64
CA LYS A 34 -14.90 11.88 -8.44
C LYS A 34 -14.27 11.56 -7.09
N ARG A 35 -14.85 10.60 -6.37
CA ARG A 35 -14.29 10.03 -5.15
C ARG A 35 -13.71 8.65 -5.44
N TRP A 36 -12.47 8.45 -5.03
CA TRP A 36 -11.76 7.18 -5.17
C TRP A 36 -11.40 6.67 -3.77
N SER A 37 -11.73 5.43 -3.48
CA SER A 37 -11.44 4.80 -2.19
C SER A 37 -10.24 3.87 -2.32
N CYS A 38 -9.44 3.72 -1.26
CA CYS A 38 -8.37 2.74 -1.25
C CYS A 38 -8.89 1.34 -1.66
N VAL A 39 -8.06 0.58 -2.38
CA VAL A 39 -8.42 -0.78 -2.79
C VAL A 39 -8.53 -1.75 -1.61
N GLU A 40 -7.77 -1.50 -0.53
CA GLU A 40 -7.84 -2.29 0.69
C GLU A 40 -9.20 -2.07 1.38
N LYS A 41 -9.91 -3.16 1.68
CA LYS A 41 -11.31 -3.10 2.13
C LYS A 41 -11.46 -2.51 3.53
N LYS A 42 -10.47 -2.74 4.39
CA LYS A 42 -10.47 -2.22 5.78
C LYS A 42 -10.00 -0.77 5.87
N CYS A 43 -9.28 -0.29 4.85
CA CYS A 43 -8.79 1.08 4.82
C CYS A 43 -9.90 2.08 4.54
N LYS A 44 -9.88 3.19 5.28
CA LYS A 44 -10.85 4.30 5.13
C LYS A 44 -10.31 5.47 4.30
N SER A 45 -9.06 5.38 3.83
CA SER A 45 -8.45 6.43 3.01
C SER A 45 -9.15 6.55 1.65
N PHE A 46 -9.27 7.79 1.19
CA PHE A 46 -9.89 8.16 -0.07
C PHE A 46 -9.25 9.44 -0.61
N ILE A 47 -9.35 9.63 -1.92
CA ILE A 47 -8.98 10.89 -2.60
C ILE A 47 -10.18 11.43 -3.37
N LYS A 48 -10.12 12.72 -3.68
CA LYS A 48 -11.05 13.35 -4.63
C LYS A 48 -10.28 13.90 -5.81
N THR A 49 -10.84 13.72 -6.99
CA THR A 49 -10.31 14.32 -8.22
C THR A 49 -11.38 15.11 -8.94
N ASP A 50 -10.98 16.07 -9.78
CA ASP A 50 -11.88 16.69 -10.75
C ASP A 50 -12.05 15.80 -12.00
N GLU A 51 -12.69 16.35 -13.03
CA GLU A 51 -12.92 15.68 -14.32
C GLU A 51 -11.62 15.44 -15.11
N PHE A 52 -10.57 16.22 -14.83
CA PHE A 52 -9.22 16.13 -15.42
C PHE A 52 -8.29 15.25 -14.58
N ASP A 53 -8.82 14.60 -13.55
CA ASP A 53 -8.10 13.74 -12.60
C ASP A 53 -7.03 14.48 -11.77
N CYS A 54 -7.16 15.79 -11.62
CA CYS A 54 -6.35 16.57 -10.67
C CYS A 54 -6.80 16.23 -9.24
N VAL A 55 -5.86 15.93 -8.35
CA VAL A 55 -6.17 15.65 -6.94
C VAL A 55 -6.59 16.95 -6.23
N LEU A 56 -7.82 16.94 -5.71
CA LEU A 56 -8.41 18.04 -4.95
C LEU A 56 -8.32 17.82 -3.43
N GLU A 57 -8.26 16.56 -3.00
CA GLU A 57 -8.12 16.17 -1.60
C GLU A 57 -7.11 15.03 -1.49
N PHE A 58 -6.06 15.26 -0.69
CA PHE A 58 -5.00 14.28 -0.47
C PHE A 58 -5.50 13.06 0.32
N PRO A 59 -4.88 11.88 0.11
CA PRO A 59 -5.29 10.70 0.82
C PRO A 59 -5.09 10.88 2.32
N LYS A 60 -6.05 10.36 3.09
CA LYS A 60 -5.86 10.21 4.54
C LYS A 60 -4.80 9.14 4.80
N GLU A 61 -4.26 9.15 6.02
CA GLU A 61 -3.34 8.13 6.51
C GLU A 61 -3.87 6.71 6.24
N HIS A 62 -2.95 5.85 5.81
CA HIS A 62 -3.19 4.44 5.58
C HIS A 62 -2.69 3.64 6.78
N ASP A 63 -3.49 2.68 7.23
CA ASP A 63 -3.18 1.73 8.31
C ASP A 63 -2.62 0.40 7.78
N HIS A 64 -2.22 0.36 6.51
CA HIS A 64 -1.74 -0.85 5.82
C HIS A 64 -0.51 -0.55 4.93
N GLY A 65 0.37 0.34 5.41
CA GLY A 65 1.45 0.95 4.64
C GLY A 65 2.85 0.34 4.80
N LEU A 66 3.11 -0.45 5.85
CA LEU A 66 4.46 -0.92 6.21
C LEU A 66 5.19 -1.58 5.03
N SER A 67 4.51 -2.45 4.27
CA SER A 67 5.10 -3.14 3.11
C SER A 67 5.39 -2.25 1.92
N PHE A 68 5.00 -0.97 1.93
CA PHE A 68 5.27 0.00 0.86
C PHE A 68 6.36 1.01 1.21
N LEU A 69 6.88 0.96 2.44
CA LEU A 69 7.99 1.80 2.87
C LEU A 69 9.31 1.28 2.30
N PRO A 70 10.31 2.15 2.09
CA PRO A 70 11.69 1.70 1.99
C PRO A 70 12.04 0.79 3.17
N PRO A 71 12.71 -0.36 2.95
CA PRO A 71 13.12 -1.24 4.06
C PRO A 71 13.83 -0.48 5.19
N THR A 72 14.63 0.53 4.83
CA THR A 72 15.38 1.39 5.76
C THR A 72 14.52 2.31 6.63
N GLU A 73 13.27 2.57 6.26
CA GLU A 73 12.33 3.43 7.01
C GLU A 73 11.30 2.61 7.80
N VAL A 74 11.27 1.29 7.63
CA VAL A 74 10.27 0.42 8.27
C VAL A 74 10.41 0.39 9.78
N GLU A 75 11.64 0.30 10.30
CA GLU A 75 11.90 0.28 11.75
C GLU A 75 11.43 1.57 12.41
N ASP A 76 11.95 2.72 11.93
CA ASP A 76 11.62 4.04 12.44
C ASP A 76 10.10 4.27 12.43
N PHE A 77 9.41 3.98 11.32
CA PHE A 77 7.95 4.14 11.25
C PHE A 77 7.21 3.22 12.22
N PHE A 78 7.67 1.98 12.40
CA PHE A 78 7.04 1.05 13.34
C PHE A 78 7.18 1.55 14.78
N THR A 79 8.37 1.97 15.20
CA THR A 79 8.63 2.41 16.58
C THR A 79 8.09 3.80 16.88
N ASP A 80 8.20 4.73 15.94
CA ASP A 80 7.95 6.16 16.20
C ASP A 80 6.51 6.57 15.87
N ASP A 81 5.85 5.90 14.92
CA ASP A 81 4.48 6.23 14.51
C ASP A 81 3.44 5.20 14.98
N LEU A 82 3.76 3.90 14.94
CA LEU A 82 2.77 2.85 15.25
C LEU A 82 2.71 2.47 16.74
N ILE A 83 3.86 2.27 17.40
CA ILE A 83 3.90 1.93 18.83
C ILE A 83 3.20 2.99 19.71
N PRO A 84 3.36 4.32 19.49
CA PRO A 84 2.75 5.31 20.38
C PRO A 84 1.22 5.37 20.31
N ILE A 85 0.62 4.96 19.19
CA ILE A 85 -0.84 4.90 19.02
C ILE A 85 -1.41 3.51 19.35
N MET A 86 -0.57 2.58 19.80
CA MET A 86 -0.99 1.24 20.19
C MET A 86 -2.00 1.30 21.35
N PRO A 87 -3.14 0.61 21.28
CA PRO A 87 -4.08 0.52 22.38
C PRO A 87 -3.44 -0.16 23.60
N ASN A 88 -3.75 0.32 24.81
CA ASN A 88 -3.29 -0.29 26.05
C ASN A 88 -3.91 -1.69 26.24
N ASN A 89 -3.16 -2.73 25.89
CA ASN A 89 -3.56 -4.14 25.96
C ASN A 89 -2.33 -5.06 25.92
N ASP A 90 -2.09 -5.81 26.99
CA ASP A 90 -0.94 -6.72 27.15
C ASP A 90 -0.78 -7.74 26.00
N LYS A 91 -1.89 -8.17 25.38
CA LYS A 91 -1.82 -9.11 24.25
C LYS A 91 -1.33 -8.44 22.97
N ILE A 92 -1.65 -7.17 22.80
CA ILE A 92 -1.21 -6.38 21.64
C ILE A 92 0.27 -6.04 21.82
N GLU A 93 0.68 -5.62 23.02
CA GLU A 93 2.08 -5.35 23.36
C GLU A 93 2.98 -6.56 23.04
N LYS A 94 2.67 -7.74 23.60
CA LYS A 94 3.43 -8.98 23.32
C LYS A 94 3.47 -9.36 21.83
N PHE A 95 2.40 -9.05 21.10
CA PHE A 95 2.37 -9.30 19.67
C PHE A 95 3.25 -8.31 18.90
N CYS A 96 3.26 -7.03 19.30
CA CYS A 96 4.14 -6.02 18.75
C CYS A 96 5.61 -6.33 19.02
N ASP A 97 5.96 -6.80 20.22
CA ASP A 97 7.33 -7.28 20.53
C ASP A 97 7.75 -8.41 19.59
N TYR A 98 6.86 -9.41 19.41
CA TYR A 98 7.11 -10.51 18.48
C TYR A 98 7.33 -10.01 17.03
N VAL A 99 6.50 -9.06 16.57
CA VAL A 99 6.63 -8.47 15.24
C VAL A 99 7.95 -7.71 15.11
N LEU A 100 8.31 -6.91 16.11
CA LEU A 100 9.56 -6.15 16.13
C LEU A 100 10.77 -7.09 15.96
N GLU A 101 10.85 -8.13 16.79
CA GLU A 101 11.98 -9.06 16.80
C GLU A 101 12.05 -9.97 15.56
N ASN A 102 10.91 -10.36 14.99
CA ASN A 102 10.87 -11.36 13.92
C ASN A 102 10.75 -10.77 12.50
N TYR A 103 10.30 -9.52 12.36
CA TYR A 103 9.99 -8.91 11.06
C TYR A 103 10.57 -7.51 10.83
N ILE A 104 10.83 -6.72 11.87
CA ILE A 104 11.13 -5.29 11.72
C ILE A 104 12.63 -5.00 11.88
N LEU A 105 13.30 -5.60 12.86
CA LEU A 105 14.72 -5.35 13.10
C LEU A 105 15.58 -5.84 11.92
N PRO A 106 16.74 -5.21 11.66
CA PRO A 106 17.62 -5.63 10.55
C PRO A 106 18.14 -7.07 10.67
N ASP A 107 18.25 -7.59 11.89
CA ASP A 107 18.69 -8.96 12.19
C ASP A 107 17.53 -9.95 12.42
N SER A 108 16.28 -9.51 12.20
CA SER A 108 15.09 -10.34 12.28
C SER A 108 15.18 -11.57 11.37
N LYS A 109 14.45 -12.63 11.73
CA LYS A 109 14.32 -13.83 10.88
C LYS A 109 13.72 -13.49 9.51
N PHE A 110 12.82 -12.51 9.47
CA PHE A 110 12.21 -12.02 8.26
C PHE A 110 12.32 -10.51 8.10
N PRO A 111 13.54 -9.97 7.87
CA PRO A 111 13.77 -8.53 7.97
C PRO A 111 13.09 -7.76 6.81
N PRO A 112 12.91 -6.43 6.94
CA PRO A 112 12.19 -5.60 5.98
C PRO A 112 12.66 -5.76 4.54
N GLU A 113 13.94 -6.01 4.28
CA GLU A 113 14.50 -6.22 2.95
C GLU A 113 13.85 -7.38 2.18
N MET A 114 13.22 -8.32 2.89
CA MET A 114 12.57 -9.47 2.26
C MET A 114 11.11 -9.25 1.90
N TRP A 115 10.43 -8.28 2.51
CA TRP A 115 8.98 -8.13 2.39
C TRP A 115 8.49 -6.70 2.17
N ALA A 116 9.30 -5.68 2.46
CA ALA A 116 8.99 -4.30 2.18
C ALA A 116 9.43 -3.93 0.77
N GLU A 117 8.49 -3.42 -0.03
CA GLU A 117 8.72 -2.98 -1.40
C GLU A 117 8.65 -1.46 -1.49
N TYR A 118 9.78 -0.83 -1.81
CA TYR A 118 9.75 0.55 -2.28
C TYR A 118 9.42 0.59 -3.77
N THR A 119 8.15 0.78 -4.10
CA THR A 119 7.69 0.85 -5.49
C THR A 119 7.84 2.26 -6.08
N ALA A 120 9.07 2.80 -6.18
CA ALA A 120 9.29 3.95 -7.07
C ALA A 120 9.14 3.57 -8.56
N THR A 121 9.28 2.28 -8.89
CA THR A 121 9.16 1.75 -10.25
C THR A 121 8.87 0.24 -10.22
N THR A 122 7.61 -0.20 -10.24
CA THR A 122 7.32 -1.64 -10.40
C THR A 122 7.46 -2.03 -11.88
N THR A 123 8.68 -2.38 -12.28
CA THR A 123 8.98 -3.20 -13.47
C THR A 123 9.30 -4.65 -13.08
N LEU A 124 9.10 -5.08 -11.84
CA LEU A 124 9.55 -6.40 -11.39
C LEU A 124 8.44 -7.40 -11.03
N CYS A 125 7.46 -7.56 -11.92
CA CYS A 125 6.61 -8.77 -11.95
C CYS A 125 6.81 -9.59 -13.24
N GLN A 126 8.04 -9.66 -13.77
CA GLN A 126 8.37 -10.57 -14.88
C GLN A 126 9.20 -11.80 -14.49
N PHE A 127 9.58 -11.99 -13.23
CA PHE A 127 10.41 -13.15 -12.87
C PHE A 127 9.92 -13.88 -11.62
N SER A 128 8.87 -14.69 -11.80
CA SER A 128 8.77 -15.97 -11.10
C SER A 128 7.86 -16.95 -11.86
N HIS A 129 8.52 -17.71 -12.74
CA HIS A 129 8.21 -19.04 -13.28
C HIS A 129 7.48 -19.18 -14.64
N PRO A 130 8.09 -19.91 -15.61
CA PRO A 130 7.41 -20.33 -16.84
C PRO A 130 6.42 -21.45 -16.54
N CYS A 131 5.15 -21.23 -16.88
CA CYS A 131 4.16 -22.28 -16.95
C CYS A 131 4.52 -23.21 -18.12
N SER A 132 5.12 -24.36 -17.84
CA SER A 132 5.23 -25.44 -18.82
C SER A 132 3.86 -26.11 -18.95
N SER A 133 3.14 -25.77 -20.01
CA SER A 133 2.01 -26.55 -20.50
C SER A 133 2.01 -26.52 -22.02
N SER A 134 2.54 -27.56 -22.62
CA SER A 134 2.13 -27.99 -23.96
C SER A 134 2.29 -29.50 -24.06
N GLN A 135 1.16 -30.20 -23.90
CA GLN A 135 0.91 -31.44 -24.62
C GLN A 135 0.49 -31.04 -26.03
N HIS A 136 1.24 -31.50 -27.03
CA HIS A 136 0.78 -31.79 -28.38
C HIS A 136 1.90 -32.59 -29.06
N ILE A 137 1.80 -33.92 -29.07
CA ILE A 137 1.53 -34.76 -30.26
C ILE A 137 0.71 -35.95 -29.77
#